data_AF-A0A7X7VFI0-F1
#
_entry.id   AF-A0A7X7VFI0-F1
#
_cell.length_a   1.000
_cell.length_b   1.000
_cell.length_c   1.000
_cell.angle_alpha   90.00
_cell.angle_beta   90.00
_cell.angle_gamma   90.00
#
_symmetry.space_group_name_H-M   'P 1'
#
loop_
_entity.id
_entity.type
_entity.pdbx_description
1 polymer ?
#
loop_
_entity_poly.entity_id
_entity_poly.type
_entity_poly.pdbx_seq_one_letter_code
_entity_poly.pdbx_strand_id
1 'polypeptide(L)' 'MTRTILSLPEDEKRWLESYGKRHRISSAEVIRRAIREFRGKKPEAGLREVLRETAGAWTSVRGDSRGYVDRLRKEWDDRS' A
#
# COMPACT_ATOMS: atom_id res chain seq x y z
N MET A 1 4.14 -10.11 -24.19
CA MET A 1 3.49 -10.84 -23.07
C MET A 1 4.39 -12.02 -22.70
N THR A 2 4.52 -12.31 -21.42
CA THR A 2 5.27 -13.48 -20.91
C THR A 2 4.27 -14.54 -20.45
N ARG A 3 4.53 -15.83 -20.74
CA ARG A 3 3.71 -16.94 -20.26
C ARG A 3 4.07 -17.23 -18.81
N THR A 4 3.07 -17.36 -17.95
CA THR A 4 3.25 -17.72 -16.53
C THR A 4 2.39 -18.94 -16.22
N ILE A 5 2.95 -19.91 -15.50
CA ILE A 5 2.22 -21.07 -14.96
C ILE A 5 1.89 -20.74 -13.50
N LEU A 6 0.62 -20.87 -13.13
CA LEU A 6 0.11 -20.58 -11.79
C LEU A 6 -0.58 -21.83 -11.26
N SER A 7 -0.24 -22.24 -10.04
CA SER A 7 -0.96 -23.29 -9.32
C SER A 7 -1.94 -22.64 -8.36
N LEU A 8 -3.21 -23.06 -8.43
CA LEU A 8 -4.29 -22.61 -7.57
C LEU A 8 -5.00 -23.83 -7.00
N PRO A 9 -5.55 -23.74 -5.78
CA PRO A 9 -6.58 -24.67 -5.32
C PRO A 9 -7.70 -24.82 -6.35
N GLU A 10 -8.26 -26.02 -6.45
CA GLU A 10 -9.25 -26.34 -7.49
C GLU A 10 -10.53 -25.50 -7.35
N ASP A 11 -10.94 -25.18 -6.13
CA ASP A 11 -12.06 -24.29 -5.83
C ASP A 11 -11.81 -22.85 -6.30
N GLU A 12 -10.62 -22.30 -6.06
CA GLU A 12 -10.23 -20.97 -6.56
C GLU A 12 -10.20 -20.91 -8.08
N LYS A 13 -9.68 -21.96 -8.74
CA LYS A 13 -9.70 -22.07 -10.20
C LYS A 13 -11.13 -22.09 -10.74
N ARG A 14 -12.02 -22.89 -10.16
CA ARG A 14 -13.44 -22.94 -10.55
C ARG A 14 -14.13 -21.58 -10.36
N TRP A 15 -13.83 -20.89 -9.28
CA TRP A 15 -14.34 -19.54 -9.04
C TRP A 15 -13.85 -18.56 -10.13
N LEU A 16 -12.56 -18.59 -10.45
CA LEU A 16 -11.93 -17.73 -11.47
C LEU A 16 -12.58 -17.92 -12.84
N GLU A 17 -12.81 -19.17 -13.25
CA GLU A 17 -13.47 -19.50 -14.52
C GLU A 17 -14.93 -19.04 -14.54
N SER A 18 -15.66 -19.28 -13.44
CA SER A 18 -17.05 -18.86 -13.27
C SER A 18 -17.20 -17.33 -13.37
N TYR A 19 -16.30 -16.60 -12.71
CA TYR A 19 -16.24 -15.14 -12.76
C TYR A 19 -15.95 -14.65 -14.20
N GLY A 20 -14.93 -15.21 -14.85
CA GLY A 20 -14.58 -14.87 -16.23
C GLY A 20 -15.76 -15.06 -17.20
N LYS A 21 -16.47 -16.19 -17.09
CA LYS A 21 -17.68 -16.48 -17.88
C LYS A 21 -18.79 -15.45 -17.65
N ARG A 22 -19.12 -15.17 -16.38
CA ARG A 22 -20.15 -14.19 -16.00
C ARG A 22 -19.86 -12.80 -16.58
N HIS A 23 -18.59 -12.40 -16.60
CA HIS A 23 -18.14 -11.09 -17.05
C HIS A 23 -17.65 -11.06 -18.51
N ARG A 24 -17.77 -12.17 -19.25
CA ARG A 24 -17.32 -12.33 -20.64
C ARG A 24 -15.85 -11.91 -20.86
N ILE A 25 -14.98 -12.24 -19.92
CA ILE A 25 -13.54 -11.97 -19.99
C ILE A 25 -12.74 -13.26 -19.71
N SER A 26 -11.53 -13.34 -20.25
CA SER A 26 -10.66 -14.51 -20.01
C SER A 26 -10.15 -14.53 -18.57
N SER A 27 -9.86 -15.73 -18.03
CA SER A 27 -9.25 -15.89 -16.71
C SER A 27 -7.95 -15.09 -16.56
N ALA A 28 -7.17 -14.99 -17.65
CA ALA A 28 -5.96 -14.16 -17.69
C ALA A 28 -6.27 -12.66 -17.51
N GLU A 29 -7.40 -12.17 -18.03
CA GLU A 29 -7.83 -10.78 -17.81
C GLU A 29 -8.31 -10.55 -16.38
N VAL A 30 -9.02 -11.51 -15.79
CA VAL A 30 -9.40 -11.47 -14.37
C VAL A 30 -8.16 -11.35 -13.49
N ILE A 31 -7.15 -12.21 -13.73
CA ILE A 31 -5.86 -12.16 -13.01
C ILE A 31 -5.16 -10.81 -13.21
N ARG A 32 -5.12 -10.27 -14.44
CA ARG A 32 -4.52 -8.95 -14.69
C ARG A 32 -5.20 -7.84 -13.90
N ARG A 33 -6.53 -7.83 -13.82
CA ARG A 33 -7.30 -6.85 -13.03
C ARG A 33 -7.00 -7.00 -11.54
N ALA A 34 -7.03 -8.22 -11.03
CA ALA A 34 -6.69 -8.51 -9.64
C ALA A 34 -5.27 -8.05 -9.29
N ILE A 35 -4.28 -8.27 -10.16
CA ILE A 35 -2.91 -7.77 -9.95
C ILE A 35 -2.86 -6.24 -9.92
N ARG A 36 -3.58 -5.55 -10.82
CA ARG A 36 -3.64 -4.07 -10.81
C ARG A 36 -4.26 -3.54 -9.53
N GLU A 37 -5.35 -4.15 -9.09
CA GLU A 37 -6.01 -3.80 -7.83
C GLU A 37 -5.11 -4.08 -6.62
N PHE A 38 -4.45 -5.24 -6.59
CA PHE A 38 -3.51 -5.61 -5.54
C PHE A 38 -2.30 -4.66 -5.48
N ARG A 39 -1.80 -4.21 -6.64
CA ARG A 39 -0.77 -3.17 -6.71
C ARG A 39 -1.25 -1.83 -6.16
N GLY A 40 -2.51 -1.46 -6.42
CA GLY A 40 -3.13 -0.25 -5.88
C GLY A 40 -3.41 -0.32 -4.38
N LYS A 41 -3.61 -1.53 -3.84
CA LYS A 41 -3.74 -1.80 -2.40
C LYS A 41 -2.41 -1.91 -1.65
N LYS A 42 -1.26 -1.69 -2.32
CA LYS A 42 -0.02 -1.49 -1.59
C LYS A 42 -0.23 -0.33 -0.61
N PRO A 43 0.20 -0.47 0.65
CA PRO A 43 0.08 0.62 1.62
C PRO A 43 0.74 1.85 1.01
N GLU A 44 0.06 3.01 1.11
CA GLU A 44 0.58 4.34 0.78
C GLU A 44 2.09 4.36 0.99
N ALA A 45 2.85 4.57 -0.09
CA ALA A 45 4.33 4.68 -0.09
C ALA A 45 4.98 3.99 1.11
N GLY A 46 4.88 2.65 1.17
CA GLY A 46 5.05 1.92 2.44
C GLY A 46 6.21 2.44 3.29
N LEU A 47 5.92 2.89 4.51
CA LEU A 47 6.75 3.59 5.52
C LEU A 47 8.18 4.00 5.11
N ARG A 48 9.01 3.07 4.64
CA ARG A 48 10.34 3.34 4.07
C ARG A 48 10.36 4.33 2.91
N GLU A 49 9.32 4.41 2.08
CA GLU A 49 9.26 5.36 0.98
C GLU A 49 8.91 6.75 1.48
N VAL A 50 7.86 6.89 2.31
CA VAL A 50 7.58 8.14 3.04
C VAL A 50 8.79 8.61 3.84
N LEU A 51 9.42 7.76 4.64
CA LEU A 51 10.61 8.13 5.42
C LEU A 51 11.77 8.61 4.56
N ARG A 52 11.91 8.09 3.33
CA ARG A 52 12.94 8.51 2.39
C ARG A 52 12.61 9.86 1.77
N GLU A 53 11.35 10.08 1.40
CA GLU A 53 10.88 11.36 0.86
C GLU A 53 10.90 12.48 1.90
N THR A 54 10.58 12.17 3.16
CA THR A 54 10.57 13.13 4.27
C THR A 54 11.93 13.27 4.96
N ALA A 55 12.93 12.47 4.60
CA ALA A 55 14.27 12.57 5.17
C ALA A 55 14.85 13.96 4.88
N GLY A 56 15.22 14.69 5.94
CA GLY A 56 15.74 16.05 5.79
C GLY A 56 14.67 17.13 5.58
N ALA A 57 13.38 16.82 5.71
CA ALA A 57 12.32 17.84 5.74
C ALA A 57 12.47 18.81 6.93
N TRP A 58 13.14 18.38 8.00
CA TRP A 58 13.46 19.19 9.19
C TRP A 58 14.71 20.07 8.99
N THR A 59 14.76 20.85 7.91
CA THR A 59 15.90 21.75 7.61
C THR A 59 15.64 23.20 8.00
N SER A 60 14.38 23.63 8.04
CA SER A 60 13.98 25.01 8.35
C SER A 60 13.90 25.29 9.86
N VAL A 61 13.68 24.26 10.68
CA VAL A 61 13.65 24.39 12.14
C VAL A 61 15.05 24.21 12.70
N ARG A 62 15.69 25.32 13.06
CA ARG A 62 16.97 25.29 13.79
C ARG A 62 16.72 24.96 15.26
N GLY A 63 17.09 23.75 15.70
CA GLY A 63 17.01 23.38 17.11
C GLY A 63 16.99 21.87 17.33
N ASP A 64 17.16 21.47 18.59
CA ASP A 64 17.04 20.08 19.00
C ASP A 64 15.59 19.58 18.80
N SER A 65 15.47 18.52 17.99
CA SER A 65 14.20 17.84 17.71
C SER A 65 13.49 17.37 18.98
N ARG A 66 14.24 16.93 20.01
CA ARG A 66 13.67 16.46 21.26
C ARG A 66 13.08 17.62 22.06
N GLY A 67 13.83 18.71 22.24
CA GLY A 67 13.31 19.92 22.89
C GLY A 67 12.10 20.55 22.18
N TYR A 68 11.96 20.37 20.86
CA TYR A 68 10.74 20.76 20.15
C TYR A 68 9.55 19.88 20.51
N VAL A 69 9.72 18.55 20.46
CA VAL A 69 8.65 17.58 20.78
C VAL A 69 8.22 17.67 22.25
N ASP A 70 9.17 17.83 23.16
CA ASP A 70 8.88 17.93 24.59
C ASP A 70 8.04 19.19 24.91
N ARG A 71 8.31 20.31 24.24
CA ARG A 71 7.46 21.52 24.35
C ARG A 71 6.06 21.28 23.79
N LEU A 72 5.96 20.67 22.61
CA LEU A 72 4.67 20.38 21.97
C LEU A 72 3.79 19.47 22.82
N ARG A 73 4.37 18.45 23.45
CA ARG A 73 3.64 17.56 24.36
C ARG A 73 3.13 18.30 25.59
N LYS A 74 3.97 19.15 26.18
CA LYS A 74 3.58 19.97 27.32
C LYS A 74 2.40 20.88 27.00
N GLU A 75 2.36 21.46 25.80
CA GLU A 75 1.21 22.28 25.35
C GLU A 75 -0.11 21.49 25.24
N TRP A 76 -0.06 20.17 25.02
CA TRP A 76 -1.25 19.32 24.98
C TRP A 76 -1.68 18.86 26.38
N ASP A 77 -0.72 18.57 27.25
CA ASP A 77 -0.98 18.21 28.65
C ASP A 77 -1.54 19.40 29.45
N ASP A 78 -1.07 20.62 29.16
CA ASP A 78 -1.57 21.87 29.78
C ASP A 78 -3.00 22.26 29.31
N ARG A 79 -3.58 21.53 28.35
CA ARG A 79 -4.94 21.74 27.82
C ARG A 79 -5.99 20.72 28.33
N SER A 80 -5.58 19.73 29.13
CA SER A 80 -6.47 18.74 29.78
C SER A 80 -6.72 19.08 31.24
#